data_AF-A0AB36Z484-F1
#
_entry.id   AF-A0AB36Z484-F1
#
_cell.length_a   1.000
_cell.length_b   1.000
_cell.length_c   1.000
_cell.angle_alpha   90.00
_cell.angle_beta   90.00
_cell.angle_gamma   90.00
#
_symmetry.space_group_name_H-M   'P 1'
#
loop_
_entity.id
_entity.type
_entity.pdbx_description
1 polymer ?
#
loop_
_entity_poly.entity_id
_entity_poly.type
_entity_poly.pdbx_seq_one_letter_code
_entity_poly.pdbx_strand_id
1 'polypeptide(L)'
;MAYYSTNDFKSGLKVMLDGNPCSIMENEYVKPGKGQAFNRVKLRNLKSGKVLEKTFKSGDSLEAADIVEVEMEYLYNDGEMWNFMDPVSFEQIAADKIAMGDAAKWLKDDSNEKCTIMLWNGVPLTVNAPNFVVLQIVETDPGVRGDTSGGGGKPAKLETGAVVRVPLFVQQEDKVRVDTRTGEYLERA
;
A
#
# COMPACT_ATOMS: atom_id res chain seq x y z
N MET A 1 -15.63 -8.90 -21.51
CA MET A 1 -15.27 -9.00 -20.08
C MET A 1 -15.06 -10.47 -19.76
N ALA A 2 -13.92 -10.80 -19.14
CA ALA A 2 -13.64 -12.17 -18.72
C ALA A 2 -14.43 -12.48 -17.43
N TYR A 3 -14.91 -13.71 -17.28
CA TYR A 3 -15.57 -14.20 -16.08
C TYR A 3 -14.78 -15.37 -15.52
N TYR A 4 -14.64 -15.42 -14.20
CA TYR A 4 -14.02 -16.52 -13.47
C TYR A 4 -15.09 -17.33 -12.77
N SER A 5 -15.09 -18.63 -12.99
CA SER A 5 -15.94 -19.55 -12.26
C SER A 5 -15.35 -19.82 -10.88
N THR A 6 -16.15 -20.37 -9.97
CA THR A 6 -15.64 -20.80 -8.66
C THR A 6 -14.44 -21.75 -8.71
N ASN A 7 -14.22 -22.45 -9.82
CA ASN A 7 -13.09 -23.37 -10.00
C ASN A 7 -11.77 -22.61 -10.28
N ASP A 8 -11.87 -21.39 -10.80
CA ASP A 8 -10.71 -20.54 -11.14
C ASP A 8 -10.24 -19.71 -9.94
N PHE A 9 -11.01 -19.71 -8.84
CA PHE A 9 -10.76 -18.90 -7.66
C PHE A 9 -9.49 -19.34 -6.95
N LYS A 10 -8.50 -18.44 -7.00
CA LYS A 10 -7.18 -18.60 -6.38
C LYS A 10 -6.81 -17.31 -5.64
N SER A 11 -5.94 -17.45 -4.65
CA SER A 11 -5.37 -16.29 -3.97
C SER A 11 -4.68 -15.36 -4.98
N GLY A 12 -4.88 -14.06 -4.81
CA GLY A 12 -4.37 -13.02 -5.70
C GLY A 12 -5.26 -12.70 -6.90
N LEU A 13 -6.26 -13.52 -7.22
CA LEU A 13 -7.18 -13.27 -8.35
C LEU A 13 -7.98 -11.98 -8.13
N LYS A 14 -8.04 -11.14 -9.16
CA LYS A 14 -8.71 -9.83 -9.15
C LYS A 14 -10.08 -9.95 -9.81
N VAL A 15 -11.13 -9.68 -9.03
CA VAL A 15 -12.53 -9.88 -9.43
C VAL A 15 -13.39 -8.69 -9.04
N MET A 16 -14.45 -8.46 -9.78
CA MET A 16 -15.49 -7.48 -9.47
C MET A 16 -16.54 -8.13 -8.57
N LEU A 17 -16.84 -7.48 -7.45
CA LEU A 17 -17.90 -7.88 -6.52
C LEU A 17 -18.73 -6.66 -6.14
N ASP A 18 -20.03 -6.71 -6.41
CA ASP A 18 -20.98 -5.62 -6.12
C ASP A 18 -20.47 -4.25 -6.65
N GLY A 19 -19.91 -4.24 -7.87
CA GLY A 19 -19.37 -3.04 -8.51
C GLY A 19 -18.02 -2.55 -7.98
N ASN A 20 -17.36 -3.29 -7.08
CA ASN A 20 -16.06 -2.92 -6.51
C ASN A 20 -14.96 -3.93 -6.89
N PRO A 21 -13.72 -3.45 -7.17
CA PRO A 21 -12.59 -4.34 -7.41
C PRO A 21 -12.14 -4.99 -6.10
N CYS A 22 -11.99 -6.31 -6.12
CA CYS A 22 -11.61 -7.13 -4.98
C CYS A 22 -10.48 -8.09 -5.37
N SER A 23 -9.58 -8.36 -4.42
CA SER A 23 -8.59 -9.44 -4.54
C SER A 23 -8.99 -10.60 -3.66
N ILE A 24 -9.06 -11.80 -4.22
CA ILE A 24 -9.25 -13.02 -3.44
C ILE A 24 -8.01 -13.23 -2.57
N MET A 25 -8.22 -13.40 -1.26
CA MET A 25 -7.15 -13.73 -0.31
C MET A 25 -7.09 -15.24 -0.08
N GLU A 26 -8.25 -15.85 0.12
CA GLU A 26 -8.37 -17.26 0.47
C GLU A 26 -9.63 -17.84 -0.15
N ASN A 27 -9.56 -19.09 -0.58
CA ASN A 27 -10.69 -19.83 -1.13
C ASN A 27 -10.70 -21.24 -0.52
N GLU A 28 -11.79 -21.59 0.17
CA GLU A 28 -12.00 -22.88 0.79
C GLU A 28 -13.18 -23.59 0.12
N TYR A 29 -12.90 -24.71 -0.57
CA TYR A 29 -13.94 -25.55 -1.14
C TYR A 29 -14.51 -26.50 -0.09
N VAL A 30 -15.82 -26.42 0.14
CA VAL A 30 -16.54 -27.23 1.12
C VAL A 30 -17.60 -28.07 0.41
N LYS A 31 -17.52 -29.39 0.61
CA LYS A 31 -18.53 -30.35 0.14
C LYS A 31 -19.16 -31.08 1.34
N PRO A 32 -20.36 -30.68 1.81
CA PRO A 32 -21.00 -31.35 2.93
C PRO A 32 -21.48 -32.76 2.54
N GLY A 33 -21.53 -33.69 3.50
CA GLY A 33 -21.98 -35.06 3.26
C GLY A 33 -23.43 -35.17 2.76
N LYS A 34 -24.27 -34.16 3.06
CA LYS A 34 -25.56 -33.90 2.43
C LYS A 34 -25.67 -32.39 2.12
N GLY A 35 -25.83 -32.03 0.84
CA GLY A 35 -25.97 -30.64 0.40
C GLY A 35 -25.18 -30.33 -0.88
N GLN A 36 -25.39 -29.13 -1.44
CA GLN A 36 -24.62 -28.65 -2.58
C GLN A 36 -23.23 -28.18 -2.11
N ALA A 37 -22.21 -28.43 -2.93
CA ALA A 37 -20.87 -27.90 -2.67
C ALA A 37 -20.82 -26.37 -2.85
N PHE A 38 -19.96 -25.72 -2.09
CA PHE A 38 -19.76 -24.28 -2.13
C PHE A 38 -18.32 -23.92 -1.82
N ASN A 39 -17.94 -22.69 -2.17
CA ASN A 39 -16.66 -22.09 -1.85
C ASN A 39 -16.87 -20.97 -0.84
N ARG A 40 -16.15 -21.01 0.28
CA ARG A 40 -16.05 -19.89 1.23
C ARG A 40 -14.82 -19.08 0.85
N VAL A 41 -15.04 -17.85 0.42
CA VAL A 41 -14.01 -16.99 -0.17
C VAL A 41 -13.84 -15.76 0.70
N LYS A 42 -12.61 -15.50 1.14
CA LYS A 42 -12.23 -14.22 1.74
C LYS A 42 -11.68 -13.31 0.66
N LEU A 43 -12.27 -12.15 0.49
CA LEU A 43 -11.89 -11.12 -0.46
C LEU A 43 -11.45 -9.86 0.27
N ARG A 44 -10.44 -9.17 -0.24
CA ARG A 44 -10.11 -7.80 0.17
C ARG A 44 -10.61 -6.84 -0.88
N ASN A 45 -11.48 -5.90 -0.49
CA ASN A 45 -11.89 -4.81 -1.34
C ASN A 45 -10.70 -3.86 -1.54
N LEU A 46 -10.31 -3.62 -2.79
CA LEU A 46 -9.10 -2.87 -3.13
C LEU A 46 -9.28 -1.35 -3.00
N LYS A 47 -10.54 -0.87 -3.01
CA LYS A 47 -10.88 0.55 -2.82
C LYS A 47 -10.95 0.95 -1.35
N SER A 48 -11.48 0.07 -0.50
CA SER A 48 -11.73 0.36 0.93
C SER A 48 -10.81 -0.38 1.90
N GLY A 49 -9.99 -1.33 1.41
CA GLY A 49 -9.14 -2.19 2.24
C GLY A 49 -9.89 -3.22 3.09
N LYS A 50 -11.23 -3.19 3.14
CA LYS A 50 -12.04 -4.08 3.98
C LYS A 50 -11.94 -5.53 3.50
N VAL A 51 -11.80 -6.44 4.47
CA VAL A 51 -11.89 -7.88 4.22
C VAL A 51 -13.35 -8.30 4.34
N LEU A 52 -13.83 -9.01 3.31
CA LEU A 52 -15.19 -9.52 3.16
C LEU A 52 -15.12 -11.03 3.07
N GLU A 53 -16.04 -11.72 3.71
CA GLU A 53 -16.22 -13.17 3.54
C GLU A 53 -17.54 -13.41 2.81
N LYS A 54 -17.50 -14.10 1.67
CA LYS A 54 -18.68 -14.50 0.91
C LYS A 54 -18.64 -15.97 0.57
N THR A 55 -19.83 -16.56 0.47
CA THR A 55 -20.01 -17.94 0.03
C THR A 55 -20.55 -17.96 -1.39
N PHE A 56 -19.92 -18.75 -2.25
CA PHE A 56 -20.30 -18.93 -3.66
C PHE A 56 -20.69 -20.39 -3.88
N LYS A 57 -21.83 -20.62 -4.53
CA LYS A 57 -22.25 -21.98 -4.91
C LYS A 57 -21.39 -22.47 -6.07
N SER A 58 -21.20 -23.78 -6.18
CA SER A 58 -20.52 -24.35 -7.35
C SER A 58 -21.23 -23.94 -8.64
N GLY A 59 -20.49 -23.28 -9.54
CA GLY A 59 -21.01 -22.75 -10.81
C GLY A 59 -21.28 -21.25 -10.81
N ASP A 60 -21.23 -20.58 -9.64
CA ASP A 60 -21.24 -19.11 -9.60
C ASP A 60 -19.99 -18.57 -10.30
N SER A 61 -20.12 -17.38 -10.89
CA SER A 61 -19.03 -16.68 -11.54
C SER A 61 -18.93 -15.24 -11.09
N LEU A 62 -17.72 -14.71 -11.14
CA LEU A 62 -17.43 -13.29 -10.91
C LEU A 62 -16.78 -12.71 -12.15
N GLU A 63 -17.08 -11.44 -12.42
CA GLU A 63 -16.41 -10.70 -13.49
C GLU A 63 -14.95 -10.42 -13.09
N ALA A 64 -14.04 -10.45 -14.06
CA ALA A 64 -12.65 -10.09 -13.86
C ALA A 64 -12.51 -8.57 -13.65
N ALA A 65 -11.74 -8.16 -12.64
CA ALA A 65 -11.37 -6.76 -12.48
C ALA A 65 -10.07 -6.51 -13.27
N ASP A 66 -10.07 -5.51 -14.15
CA ASP A 66 -8.87 -5.07 -14.86
C ASP A 66 -7.99 -4.24 -13.92
N ILE A 67 -7.17 -4.96 -13.16
CA ILE A 67 -6.23 -4.40 -12.19
C ILE A 67 -4.83 -4.68 -12.68
N VAL A 68 -4.04 -3.62 -12.85
CA VAL A 68 -2.64 -3.69 -13.25
C VAL A 68 -1.81 -3.00 -12.17
N GLU A 69 -0.77 -3.68 -11.71
CA GLU A 69 0.25 -3.07 -10.86
C GLU A 69 1.42 -2.64 -11.75
N VAL A 70 1.77 -1.36 -11.68
CA VAL A 70 2.85 -0.75 -12.46
C VAL A 70 3.84 -0.08 -11.52
N GLU A 71 5.12 -0.15 -11.85
CA GLU A 71 6.17 0.58 -11.13
C GLU A 71 6.44 1.90 -11.85
N MET A 72 6.28 3.02 -11.15
CA MET A 72 6.49 4.36 -11.70
C MET A 72 7.35 5.19 -10.75
N GLU A 73 8.07 6.16 -11.31
CA GLU A 73 8.91 7.10 -10.55
C GLU A 73 8.07 8.32 -10.15
N TYR A 74 8.13 8.68 -8.87
CA TYR A 74 7.48 9.90 -8.38
C TYR A 74 8.23 11.15 -8.86
N LEU A 75 7.49 12.11 -9.42
CA LEU A 75 8.05 13.37 -9.91
C LEU A 75 7.83 14.50 -8.90
N TYR A 76 6.58 14.97 -8.78
CA TYR A 76 6.21 16.12 -7.98
C TYR A 76 4.72 16.10 -7.61
N ASN A 77 4.36 16.96 -6.66
CA ASN A 77 2.99 17.26 -6.27
C ASN A 77 2.65 18.70 -6.64
N ASP A 78 1.55 18.91 -7.38
CA ASP A 78 1.08 20.25 -7.78
C ASP A 78 0.19 20.94 -6.72
N GLY A 79 -0.06 20.26 -5.61
CA GLY A 79 -0.90 20.69 -4.49
C GLY A 79 -2.23 19.93 -4.41
N GLU A 80 -2.69 19.33 -5.51
CA GLU A 80 -3.92 18.53 -5.58
C GLU A 80 -3.64 17.07 -5.96
N MET A 81 -2.73 16.86 -6.91
CA MET A 81 -2.38 15.54 -7.44
C MET A 81 -0.88 15.28 -7.39
N TRP A 82 -0.54 14.00 -7.22
CA TRP A 82 0.83 13.49 -7.27
C TRP A 82 1.08 12.90 -8.64
N ASN A 83 2.12 13.39 -9.32
CA ASN A 83 2.45 12.99 -10.68
C ASN A 83 3.58 11.95 -10.66
N PHE A 84 3.38 10.89 -11.45
CA PHE A 84 4.29 9.76 -11.60
C PHE A 84 4.62 9.55 -13.06
N MET A 85 5.77 8.97 -13.35
CA MET A 85 6.23 8.67 -14.71
C MET A 85 6.72 7.23 -14.83
N ASP A 86 6.31 6.56 -15.89
CA ASP A 86 6.88 5.27 -16.28
C ASP A 86 8.30 5.49 -16.82
N PRO A 87 9.34 4.82 -16.26
CA PRO A 87 10.73 5.02 -16.69
C PRO A 87 11.05 4.42 -18.08
N VAL A 88 10.15 3.61 -18.65
CA VAL A 88 10.31 2.95 -19.95
C VAL A 88 9.52 3.68 -21.03
N SER A 89 8.23 3.93 -20.80
CA SER A 89 7.35 4.57 -21.80
C SER A 89 7.32 6.10 -21.71
N PHE A 90 7.79 6.67 -20.60
CA PHE A 90 7.64 8.09 -20.26
C PHE A 90 6.19 8.57 -20.15
N GLU A 91 5.23 7.64 -20.06
CA GLU A 91 3.83 7.97 -19.79
C GLU A 91 3.68 8.46 -18.35
N GLN A 92 2.87 9.50 -18.18
CA GLN A 92 2.61 10.09 -16.87
C GLN A 92 1.21 9.75 -16.37
N ILE A 93 1.13 9.52 -15.07
CA ILE A 93 -0.13 9.24 -14.37
C ILE A 93 -0.20 10.14 -13.15
N ALA A 94 -1.37 10.74 -12.94
CA ALA A 94 -1.67 11.54 -11.75
C ALA A 94 -2.52 10.73 -10.77
N ALA A 95 -2.12 10.70 -9.51
CA ALA A 95 -2.88 10.08 -8.43
C ALA A 95 -3.48 11.16 -7.52
N ASP A 96 -4.73 10.97 -7.13
CA ASP A 96 -5.41 11.84 -6.18
C ASP A 96 -5.02 11.51 -4.72
N LYS A 97 -5.44 12.37 -3.80
CA LYS A 97 -5.19 12.19 -2.36
C LYS A 97 -5.74 10.86 -1.81
N ILE A 98 -6.83 10.34 -2.39
CA ILE A 98 -7.47 9.10 -1.92
C ILE A 98 -6.60 7.90 -2.29
N ALA A 99 -6.12 7.84 -3.54
CA ALA A 99 -5.23 6.80 -4.02
C ALA A 99 -3.86 6.85 -3.33
N MET A 100 -3.37 8.05 -3.01
CA MET A 100 -2.11 8.24 -2.28
C MET A 100 -2.17 7.75 -0.83
N GLY A 101 -3.27 8.03 -0.13
CA GLY A 101 -3.43 7.64 1.27
C GLY A 101 -2.23 8.03 2.15
N ASP A 102 -1.66 7.05 2.86
CA ASP A 102 -0.49 7.22 3.72
C ASP A 102 0.84 7.34 2.97
N ALA A 103 0.91 6.97 1.68
CA ALA A 103 2.15 7.01 0.91
C ALA A 103 2.66 8.45 0.72
N ALA A 104 1.75 9.43 0.68
CA ALA A 104 2.09 10.83 0.46
C ALA A 104 3.09 11.40 1.47
N LYS A 105 3.12 10.90 2.71
CA LYS A 105 4.05 11.39 3.75
C LYS A 105 5.47 10.85 3.62
N TRP A 106 5.67 9.83 2.79
CA TRP A 106 6.96 9.17 2.62
C TRP A 106 7.71 9.67 1.39
N LEU A 107 7.00 10.25 0.42
CA LEU A 107 7.59 10.71 -0.83
C LEU A 107 8.20 12.09 -0.67
N LYS A 108 9.43 12.22 -1.13
CA LYS A 108 10.14 13.50 -1.24
C LYS A 108 10.03 14.01 -2.68
N ASP A 109 9.76 15.30 -2.84
CA ASP A 109 9.75 15.93 -4.17
C ASP A 109 11.11 15.78 -4.86
N ASP A 110 11.10 15.52 -6.17
CA ASP A 110 12.29 15.28 -6.99
C ASP A 110 13.17 14.08 -6.56
N SER A 111 12.62 13.14 -5.76
CA SER A 111 13.36 11.95 -5.30
C SER A 111 13.48 10.83 -6.33
N ASN A 112 12.65 10.85 -7.39
CA ASN A 112 12.52 9.76 -8.37
C ASN A 112 12.34 8.39 -7.71
N GLU A 113 11.67 8.36 -6.55
CA GLU A 113 11.41 7.12 -5.84
C GLU A 113 10.43 6.24 -6.62
N LYS A 114 10.78 4.95 -6.75
CA LYS A 114 9.95 3.97 -7.44
C LYS A 114 8.78 3.55 -6.57
N CYS A 115 7.58 3.93 -6.97
CA CYS A 115 6.34 3.59 -6.31
C CYS A 115 5.60 2.51 -7.11
N THR A 116 4.92 1.61 -6.41
CA THR A 116 4.01 0.64 -7.05
C THR A 116 2.60 1.23 -7.07
N ILE A 117 2.05 1.46 -8.26
CA ILE A 117 0.72 2.00 -8.46
C ILE A 117 -0.21 0.89 -8.93
N MET A 118 -1.32 0.71 -8.22
CA MET A 118 -2.39 -0.18 -8.65
C MET A 118 -3.40 0.62 -9.47
N LEU A 119 -3.50 0.30 -10.75
CA LEU A 119 -4.46 0.88 -11.68
C LEU A 119 -5.69 0.00 -11.79
N TRP A 120 -6.88 0.62 -11.80
CA TRP A 120 -8.15 -0.02 -12.13
C TRP A 120 -8.76 0.66 -13.34
N ASN A 121 -8.90 -0.07 -14.46
CA ASN A 121 -9.32 0.50 -15.75
C ASN A 121 -8.48 1.73 -16.17
N GLY A 122 -7.18 1.72 -15.90
CA GLY A 122 -6.26 2.83 -16.17
C GLY A 122 -6.29 3.99 -15.17
N VAL A 123 -7.15 3.94 -14.13
CA VAL A 123 -7.22 4.97 -13.08
C VAL A 123 -6.49 4.50 -11.82
N PRO A 124 -5.62 5.32 -11.21
CA PRO A 124 -4.98 4.99 -9.93
C PRO A 124 -5.99 4.71 -8.82
N LEU A 125 -5.85 3.53 -8.22
CA LEU A 125 -6.65 3.09 -7.09
C LEU A 125 -5.89 3.21 -5.78
N THR A 126 -4.62 2.79 -5.78
CA THR A 126 -3.74 2.85 -4.61
C THR A 126 -2.30 3.06 -5.05
N VAL A 127 -1.57 3.88 -4.32
CA VAL A 127 -0.12 4.08 -4.49
C VAL A 127 0.59 3.54 -3.27
N ASN A 128 1.56 2.67 -3.48
CA ASN A 128 2.46 2.19 -2.44
C ASN A 128 3.83 2.83 -2.64
N ALA A 129 4.29 3.57 -1.63
CA ALA A 129 5.66 4.05 -1.55
C ALA A 129 6.65 2.86 -1.48
N PRO A 130 7.95 3.07 -1.79
CA PRO A 130 8.97 2.06 -1.55
C PRO A 130 8.89 1.52 -0.13
N ASN A 131 9.15 0.22 0.05
CA ASN A 131 9.14 -0.39 1.39
C ASN A 131 10.11 0.30 2.37
N PHE A 132 11.19 0.87 1.85
CA PHE A 132 12.21 1.56 2.62
C PHE A 132 12.52 2.90 1.97
N VAL A 133 12.46 3.96 2.77
CA VAL A 133 12.84 5.31 2.37
C VAL A 133 13.96 5.83 3.27
N VAL A 134 14.82 6.67 2.72
CA VAL A 134 15.90 7.33 3.47
C VAL A 134 15.58 8.81 3.52
N LEU A 135 15.23 9.28 4.72
CA LEU A 135 14.77 10.64 4.93
C LEU A 135 15.62 11.33 5.99
N GLN A 136 15.86 12.63 5.80
CA GLN A 136 16.58 13.45 6.76
C GLN A 136 15.67 13.92 7.90
N ILE A 137 16.20 13.93 9.12
CA ILE A 137 15.50 14.50 10.29
C ILE A 137 15.68 16.02 10.29
N VAL A 138 14.56 16.75 10.32
CA VAL A 138 14.54 18.21 10.38
C VAL A 138 14.29 18.74 11.79
N GLU A 139 13.69 17.95 12.67
CA GLU A 139 13.38 18.37 14.04
C GLU A 139 13.33 17.16 14.98
N THR A 140 14.07 17.19 16.08
CA THR A 140 14.00 16.18 17.14
C THR A 140 14.55 16.74 18.45
N ASP A 141 14.01 16.30 19.58
CA ASP A 141 14.47 16.76 20.90
C ASP A 141 15.88 16.25 21.22
N PRO A 142 16.68 16.99 22.03
CA PRO A 142 17.95 16.49 22.54
C PRO A 142 17.72 15.23 23.41
N GLY A 143 18.44 14.13 23.12
CA GLY A 143 18.31 12.90 23.89
C GLY A 143 18.85 13.09 25.32
N VAL A 144 17.98 13.11 26.34
CA VAL A 144 18.38 13.24 27.74
C VAL A 144 18.69 11.85 28.30
N ARG A 145 19.91 11.65 28.84
CA ARG A 145 20.38 10.35 29.38
C ARG A 145 19.50 9.74 30.49
N GLY A 146 18.59 10.52 31.08
CA GLY A 146 17.65 10.07 32.12
C GLY A 146 16.49 9.20 31.61
N ASP A 147 16.20 9.20 30.30
CA ASP A 147 15.09 8.43 29.69
C ASP A 147 15.45 6.97 29.34
N THR A 148 16.52 6.44 29.94
CA THR A 148 17.09 5.12 29.62
C THR A 148 16.34 3.94 30.25
N SER A 149 15.35 4.19 31.10
CA SER A 149 14.68 3.16 31.92
C SER A 149 13.62 2.33 31.19
N GLY A 150 13.32 2.57 29.90
CA GLY A 150 12.15 1.96 29.25
C GLY A 150 12.19 1.76 27.74
N GLY A 151 13.37 1.65 27.13
CA GLY A 151 13.46 1.51 25.66
C GLY A 151 12.95 2.75 24.92
N GLY A 152 13.13 3.94 25.52
CA GLY A 152 12.58 5.20 25.07
C GLY A 152 13.19 5.66 23.75
N GLY A 153 12.44 5.52 22.65
CA GLY A 153 12.66 6.32 21.46
C GLY A 153 12.02 7.69 21.60
N LYS A 154 12.61 8.70 20.97
CA LYS A 154 12.08 10.07 20.88
C LYS A 154 11.39 10.30 19.54
N PRO A 155 10.39 11.18 19.46
CA PRO A 155 9.85 11.59 18.16
C PRO A 155 10.89 12.39 17.36
N ALA A 156 10.93 12.15 16.06
CA ALA A 156 11.71 12.92 15.10
C ALA A 156 10.84 13.19 13.87
N LYS A 157 10.81 14.46 13.46
CA LYS A 157 10.14 14.91 12.24
C LYS A 157 11.13 14.82 11.08
N LEU A 158 10.68 14.20 10.00
CA LEU A 158 11.43 14.02 8.76
C LEU A 158 11.18 15.19 7.81
N GLU A 159 12.03 15.33 6.79
CA GLU A 159 11.94 16.40 5.78
C GLU A 159 10.61 16.42 5.01
N THR A 160 9.95 15.27 4.89
CA THR A 160 8.60 15.14 4.30
C THR A 160 7.48 15.55 5.26
N GLY A 161 7.80 15.85 6.52
CA GLY A 161 6.85 16.15 7.60
C GLY A 161 6.34 14.91 8.35
N ALA A 162 6.71 13.69 7.93
CA ALA A 162 6.39 12.48 8.68
C ALA A 162 7.08 12.47 10.05
N VAL A 163 6.40 11.96 11.07
CA VAL A 163 6.95 11.83 12.43
C VAL A 163 7.17 10.35 12.73
N VAL A 164 8.41 10.00 13.06
CA VAL A 164 8.82 8.63 13.40
C VAL A 164 9.50 8.60 14.76
N ARG A 165 9.52 7.43 15.39
CA ARG A 165 10.18 7.24 16.69
C ARG A 165 11.58 6.71 16.47
N VAL A 166 12.59 7.50 16.86
CA VAL A 166 14.02 7.19 16.65
C VAL A 166 14.76 7.00 17.99
N PRO A 167 15.89 6.28 18.01
CA PRO A 167 16.73 6.18 19.20
C PRO A 167 17.26 7.54 19.69
N LEU A 168 17.54 7.66 21.00
CA LEU A 168 17.99 8.90 21.63
C LEU A 168 19.29 9.47 21.05
N PHE A 169 20.15 8.62 20.48
CA PHE A 169 21.44 9.02 19.90
C PHE A 169 21.32 9.69 18.53
N VAL A 170 20.17 9.52 17.85
CA VAL A 170 19.94 10.13 16.53
C VAL A 170 19.74 11.63 16.71
N GLN A 171 20.38 12.44 15.88
CA GLN A 171 20.35 13.89 15.97
C GLN A 171 19.59 14.52 14.80
N GLN A 172 19.34 15.82 14.89
CA GLN A 172 18.89 16.60 13.74
C GLN A 172 19.93 16.52 12.62
N GLU A 173 19.49 16.60 11.37
CA GLU A 173 20.29 16.43 10.15
C GLU A 173 20.77 14.99 9.87
N ASP A 174 20.59 14.05 10.80
CA ASP A 174 20.85 12.64 10.51
C ASP A 174 19.85 12.10 9.48
N LYS A 175 20.36 11.29 8.55
CA LYS A 175 19.52 10.51 7.64
C LYS A 175 19.15 9.19 8.30
N VAL A 176 17.88 8.84 8.21
CA VAL A 176 17.35 7.60 8.77
C VAL A 176 16.62 6.81 7.72
N ARG A 177 16.79 5.50 7.77
CA ARG A 177 16.04 4.56 6.96
C ARG A 177 14.80 4.13 7.73
N VAL A 178 13.64 4.25 7.11
CA VAL A 178 12.33 3.96 7.70
C VAL A 178 11.60 2.91 6.88
N ASP A 179 10.91 1.98 7.54
CA ASP A 179 9.94 1.09 6.89
C ASP A 179 8.62 1.84 6.69
N THR A 180 8.20 2.05 5.44
CA THR A 180 6.99 2.85 5.13
C THR A 180 5.68 2.14 5.48
N ARG A 181 5.73 0.81 5.68
CA ARG A 181 4.56 -0.02 6.01
C ARG A 181 4.21 0.06 7.49
N THR A 182 5.23 0.11 8.34
CA THR A 182 5.06 0.20 9.81
C THR A 182 5.31 1.60 10.35
N GLY A 183 6.04 2.44 9.61
CA GLY A 183 6.52 3.74 10.08
C GLY A 183 7.68 3.63 11.08
N GLU A 184 8.34 2.48 11.16
CA GLU A 184 9.38 2.21 12.13
C GLU A 184 10.76 2.60 11.61
N TYR A 185 11.56 3.20 12.50
CA TYR A 185 12.99 3.41 12.27
C TYR A 185 13.71 2.06 12.16
N LEU A 186 14.57 1.92 11.15
CA LEU A 186 15.41 0.74 10.96
C LEU A 186 16.86 1.02 11.38
N GLU A 187 17.47 1.99 10.71
CA GLU A 187 18.88 2.31 10.89
C GLU A 187 19.17 3.77 10.52
N ARG A 188 20.33 4.25 10.96
CA ARG A 188 20.90 5.53 10.55
C ARG A 188 21.70 5.28 9.27
N ALA A 189 21.36 6.03 8.22
CA ALA A 189 21.94 5.88 6.87
C ALA A 189 23.22 6.70 6.70
#